data_AF-A0A8S3QMC0-F1
#
_entry.id   AF-A0A8S3QMC0-F1
#
_cell.length_a   1.000
_cell.length_b   1.000
_cell.length_c   1.000
_cell.angle_alpha   90.00
_cell.angle_beta   90.00
_cell.angle_gamma   90.00
#
_symmetry.space_group_name_H-M   'P 1'
#
loop_
_entity.id
_entity.type
_entity.pdbx_description
1 polymer ?
#
loop_
_entity_poly.entity_id
_entity_poly.type
_entity_poly.pdbx_seq_one_letter_code
_entity_poly.pdbx_strand_id
1 'polypeptide(L)'
;MFADNKDVRMSYYKRHGRVAVIGTSEGTTDIPEHNWLPKRMNERTRGLGATDYAPVCTAGEENASCFCKDRYFFEDIFVHEIAHGAHLLGAKYAIAGWNKRLIKQFEAAKRKGLWKRTYAMSSSAEYFAEGVQSYFNVNTHLDKTDGIHGPISNQKRLQEYDPELYNLIHEVFPCKNTFLKRCESTRGKELEQDIKMNCKASTDKEITKNSLPDVNFKYDCKDDNKMCMIWASKGECAKNPFYMVYNCQKSCRVCDGSITGYRCLDKNKNCPNWSANGECHKNPKYMLYYCQKSCKVCGRKDLEDKPCLDENTSCHYWAFIGECVKNPNYMFYRCRRSCKVC
;
A
#
# COMPACT_ATOMS: atom_id res chain seq x y z
N MET A 1 -1.87 -3.21 -5.48
CA MET A 1 -1.22 -4.38 -6.12
C MET A 1 -0.69 -5.37 -5.09
N PHE A 2 0.01 -4.91 -4.05
CA PHE A 2 0.60 -5.80 -3.04
C PHE A 2 -0.39 -6.54 -2.12
N ALA A 3 -1.69 -6.26 -2.20
CA ALA A 3 -2.72 -6.99 -1.48
C ALA A 3 -2.77 -8.48 -1.88
N ASP A 4 -2.55 -8.76 -3.17
CA ASP A 4 -2.86 -10.03 -3.81
C ASP A 4 -2.11 -11.25 -3.26
N ASN A 5 -0.78 -11.26 -3.31
CA ASN A 5 0.02 -12.44 -2.98
C ASN A 5 0.87 -12.16 -1.72
N LYS A 6 0.59 -12.91 -0.65
CA LYS A 6 1.26 -12.74 0.66
C LYS A 6 2.76 -12.96 0.54
N ASP A 7 3.19 -13.99 -0.17
CA ASP A 7 4.60 -14.38 -0.22
C ASP A 7 5.41 -13.36 -1.03
N VAL A 8 4.86 -12.90 -2.15
CA VAL A 8 5.43 -11.79 -2.94
C VAL A 8 5.53 -10.52 -2.10
N ARG A 9 4.47 -10.14 -1.37
CA ARG A 9 4.49 -8.94 -0.50
C ARG A 9 5.50 -9.08 0.64
N MET A 10 5.56 -10.24 1.31
CA MET A 10 6.54 -10.47 2.39
C MET A 10 7.97 -10.48 1.88
N SER A 11 8.18 -11.01 0.68
CA SER A 11 9.45 -11.00 -0.05
C SER A 11 9.89 -9.57 -0.35
N TYR A 12 8.98 -8.74 -0.88
CA TYR A 12 9.22 -7.31 -1.12
C TYR A 12 9.61 -6.58 0.18
N TYR A 13 8.85 -6.81 1.26
CA TYR A 13 9.12 -6.21 2.57
C TYR A 13 10.48 -6.63 3.16
N LYS A 14 10.81 -7.93 3.13
CA LYS A 14 12.08 -8.47 3.65
C LYS A 14 13.31 -7.93 2.90
N ARG A 15 13.11 -7.41 1.70
CA ARG A 15 14.15 -6.75 0.89
C ARG A 15 14.12 -5.25 1.01
N HIS A 16 13.53 -4.75 2.09
CA HIS A 16 13.42 -3.33 2.37
C HIS A 16 12.68 -2.55 1.28
N GLY A 17 11.82 -3.20 0.50
CA GLY A 17 11.01 -2.56 -0.53
C GLY A 17 10.20 -1.41 0.06
N ARG A 18 10.26 -0.24 -0.58
CA ARG A 18 9.53 0.99 -0.23
C ARG A 18 8.85 1.56 -1.46
N VAL A 19 7.81 2.32 -1.19
CA VAL A 19 7.18 3.16 -2.19
C VAL A 19 7.33 4.60 -1.73
N ALA A 20 7.81 5.48 -2.60
CA ALA A 20 7.85 6.91 -2.36
C ALA A 20 7.17 7.67 -3.50
N VAL A 21 6.58 8.80 -3.18
CA VAL A 21 5.97 9.71 -4.15
C VAL A 21 6.92 10.88 -4.32
N ILE A 22 7.26 11.19 -5.57
CA ILE A 22 8.09 12.36 -5.87
C ILE A 22 7.14 13.54 -5.94
N GLY A 23 7.28 14.50 -5.02
CA GLY A 23 6.44 15.70 -4.99
C GLY A 23 6.53 16.48 -6.31
N THR A 24 5.50 17.28 -6.60
CA THR A 24 5.49 18.14 -7.79
C THR A 24 6.61 19.19 -7.81
N SER A 25 7.16 19.54 -6.65
CA SER A 25 8.31 20.45 -6.47
C SER A 25 9.65 19.74 -6.37
N GLU A 26 9.67 18.41 -6.42
CA GLU A 26 10.86 17.57 -6.23
C GLU A 26 11.25 16.89 -7.54
N GLY A 27 12.53 16.58 -7.70
CA GLY A 27 13.07 15.75 -8.77
C GLY A 27 13.28 14.30 -8.34
N THR A 28 13.42 13.40 -9.31
CA THR A 28 13.71 11.97 -9.07
C THR A 28 14.92 11.72 -8.19
N THR A 29 15.96 12.56 -8.30
CA THR A 29 17.19 12.47 -7.50
C THR A 29 17.08 13.07 -6.09
N ASP A 30 15.95 13.67 -5.74
CA ASP A 30 15.70 14.18 -4.37
C ASP A 30 15.19 13.06 -3.45
N ILE A 31 14.74 11.94 -4.02
CA ILE A 31 14.56 10.68 -3.29
C ILE A 31 15.96 10.18 -2.86
N PRO A 32 16.22 9.95 -1.57
CA PRO A 32 17.55 9.61 -1.08
C PRO A 32 18.19 8.39 -1.77
N GLU A 33 17.41 7.35 -2.03
CA GLU A 33 17.86 6.12 -2.68
C GLU A 33 18.20 6.30 -4.17
N HIS A 34 17.86 7.45 -4.76
CA HIS A 34 18.11 7.83 -6.15
C HIS A 34 19.15 8.95 -6.30
N ASN A 35 19.69 9.46 -5.20
CA ASN A 35 20.56 10.64 -5.23
C ASN A 35 21.88 10.45 -6.02
N TRP A 36 22.28 9.20 -6.25
CA TRP A 36 23.47 8.81 -7.00
C TRP A 36 23.28 8.91 -8.53
N LEU A 37 22.03 9.04 -8.99
CA LEU A 37 21.72 9.23 -10.40
C LEU A 37 22.13 10.64 -10.86
N PRO A 38 22.51 10.82 -12.14
CA PRO A 38 22.86 12.14 -12.65
C PRO A 38 21.64 13.07 -12.65
N LYS A 39 21.82 14.35 -12.30
CA LYS A 39 20.71 15.32 -12.16
C LYS A 39 19.78 15.44 -13.37
N ARG A 40 20.27 15.16 -14.59
CA ARG A 40 19.44 15.04 -15.80
C ARG A 40 18.26 14.06 -15.67
N MET A 41 18.32 13.10 -14.73
CA MET A 41 17.23 12.16 -14.48
C MET A 41 15.97 12.85 -13.94
N ASN A 42 16.11 14.01 -13.29
CA ASN A 42 14.97 14.82 -12.86
C ASN A 42 14.09 15.25 -14.06
N GLU A 43 14.71 15.46 -15.21
CA GLU A 43 14.02 15.82 -16.46
C GLU A 43 13.59 14.57 -17.24
N ARG A 44 14.32 13.45 -17.14
CA ARG A 44 14.05 12.27 -17.98
C ARG A 44 12.95 11.37 -17.47
N THR A 45 12.76 11.25 -16.16
CA THR A 45 11.76 10.33 -15.61
C THR A 45 11.04 10.92 -14.41
N ARG A 46 9.81 10.46 -14.19
CA ARG A 46 9.04 10.66 -12.96
C ARG A 46 8.68 9.34 -12.30
N GLY A 47 9.24 8.24 -12.77
CA GLY A 47 9.03 6.89 -12.24
C GLY A 47 10.35 6.12 -12.24
N LEU A 48 10.56 5.30 -11.20
CA LEU A 48 11.65 4.32 -11.16
C LEU A 48 11.21 3.11 -10.33
N GLY A 49 11.43 1.92 -10.88
CA GLY A 49 11.15 0.66 -10.23
C GLY A 49 12.20 0.32 -9.17
N ALA A 50 11.77 -0.33 -8.09
CA ALA A 50 12.69 -0.81 -7.08
C ALA A 50 13.62 -1.90 -7.62
N THR A 51 14.87 -1.85 -7.21
CA THR A 51 15.91 -2.86 -7.49
C THR A 51 16.49 -3.40 -6.19
N ASP A 52 17.30 -4.45 -6.27
CA ASP A 52 18.00 -4.99 -5.08
C ASP A 52 18.95 -3.95 -4.43
N TYR A 53 19.43 -2.96 -5.19
CA TYR A 53 20.36 -1.92 -4.71
C TYR A 53 19.65 -0.64 -4.27
N ALA A 54 18.60 -0.24 -4.98
CA ALA A 54 17.73 0.89 -4.64
C ALA A 54 16.31 0.35 -4.44
N PRO A 55 15.96 -0.12 -3.22
CA PRO A 55 14.73 -0.86 -2.98
C PRO A 55 13.52 0.08 -2.81
N VAL A 56 13.44 1.16 -3.60
CA VAL A 56 12.30 2.08 -3.61
C VAL A 56 11.68 2.14 -5.00
N CYS A 57 10.37 1.93 -5.08
CA CYS A 57 9.58 2.26 -6.26
C CYS A 57 9.12 3.71 -6.10
N THR A 58 9.26 4.52 -7.14
CA THR A 58 8.82 5.90 -7.11
C THR A 58 7.91 6.22 -8.26
N ALA A 59 6.95 7.12 -8.04
CA ALA A 59 6.20 7.77 -9.10
C ALA A 59 5.94 9.23 -8.72
N GLY A 60 5.76 10.08 -9.73
CA GLY A 60 5.39 11.47 -9.54
C GLY A 60 4.00 11.62 -8.93
N GLU A 61 3.86 12.54 -7.99
CA GLU A 61 2.58 12.92 -7.39
C GLU A 61 1.52 13.27 -8.44
N GLU A 62 1.94 13.95 -9.52
CA GLU A 62 1.08 14.33 -10.63
C GLU A 62 0.49 13.11 -11.36
N ASN A 63 1.24 12.01 -11.45
CA ASN A 63 0.72 10.78 -12.01
C ASN A 63 -0.22 10.11 -11.02
N ALA A 64 0.23 9.86 -9.78
CA ALA A 64 -0.57 9.19 -8.76
C ALA A 64 -1.93 9.88 -8.49
N SER A 65 -2.01 11.19 -8.65
CA SER A 65 -3.19 12.00 -8.38
C SER A 65 -3.94 12.49 -9.63
N CYS A 66 -3.53 12.06 -10.84
CA CYS A 66 -4.09 12.52 -12.12
C CYS A 66 -4.15 14.05 -12.26
N PHE A 67 -3.02 14.74 -12.10
CA PHE A 67 -2.95 16.17 -12.40
C PHE A 67 -2.80 16.40 -13.91
N CYS A 68 -3.37 17.51 -14.41
CA CYS A 68 -3.33 17.86 -15.83
C CYS A 68 -1.91 18.14 -16.38
N LYS A 69 -0.92 18.35 -15.51
CA LYS A 69 0.49 18.54 -15.86
C LYS A 69 1.30 17.25 -15.88
N ASP A 70 0.66 16.09 -15.67
CA ASP A 70 1.29 14.79 -15.79
C ASP A 70 1.77 14.54 -17.22
N ARG A 71 3.08 14.28 -17.37
CA ARG A 71 3.70 13.96 -18.66
C ARG A 71 3.27 12.60 -19.20
N TYR A 72 2.78 11.73 -18.31
CA TYR A 72 2.33 10.38 -18.60
C TYR A 72 0.81 10.26 -18.39
N PHE A 73 0.04 11.31 -18.67
CA PHE A 73 -1.38 11.45 -18.31
C PHE A 73 -2.28 10.26 -18.71
N PHE A 74 -1.97 9.56 -19.80
CA PHE A 74 -2.77 8.44 -20.29
C PHE A 74 -2.35 7.08 -19.74
N GLU A 75 -1.27 7.04 -18.96
CA GLU A 75 -0.64 5.84 -18.44
C GLU A 75 -0.51 5.89 -16.92
N ASP A 76 -0.78 4.77 -16.24
CA ASP A 76 -0.43 4.63 -14.83
C ASP A 76 1.01 4.10 -14.69
N ILE A 77 1.98 5.01 -14.75
CA ILE A 77 3.39 4.66 -14.55
C ILE A 77 3.62 4.17 -13.12
N PHE A 78 2.78 4.54 -12.15
CA PHE A 78 2.98 4.06 -10.80
C PHE A 78 2.75 2.54 -10.69
N VAL A 79 1.72 2.04 -11.38
CA VAL A 79 1.49 0.60 -11.54
C VAL A 79 2.68 -0.07 -12.23
N HIS A 80 3.26 0.54 -13.26
CA HIS A 80 4.47 0.06 -13.93
C HIS A 80 5.64 -0.09 -12.93
N GLU A 81 5.97 0.97 -12.20
CA GLU A 81 7.13 0.96 -11.30
C GLU A 81 6.92 0.02 -10.09
N ILE A 82 5.69 -0.10 -9.61
CA ILE A 82 5.32 -1.08 -8.59
C ILE A 82 5.44 -2.50 -9.14
N ALA A 83 5.14 -2.74 -10.42
CA ALA A 83 5.33 -4.03 -11.06
C ALA A 83 6.80 -4.46 -11.05
N HIS A 84 7.73 -3.54 -11.32
CA HIS A 84 9.17 -3.82 -11.15
C HIS A 84 9.51 -4.21 -9.72
N GLY A 85 8.98 -3.50 -8.72
CA GLY A 85 9.19 -3.86 -7.32
C GLY A 85 8.63 -5.25 -6.98
N ALA A 86 7.39 -5.53 -7.40
CA ALA A 86 6.74 -6.83 -7.22
C ALA A 86 7.52 -7.95 -7.93
N HIS A 87 8.14 -7.68 -9.07
CA HIS A 87 9.03 -8.61 -9.75
C HIS A 87 10.36 -8.78 -9.01
N LEU A 88 11.18 -7.73 -8.96
CA LEU A 88 12.59 -7.79 -8.60
C LEU A 88 12.80 -8.02 -7.11
N LEU A 89 11.94 -7.50 -6.23
CA LEU A 89 12.02 -7.71 -4.79
C LEU A 89 11.03 -8.75 -4.27
N GLY A 90 9.93 -8.97 -5.01
CA GLY A 90 8.89 -9.92 -4.63
C GLY A 90 9.08 -11.30 -5.26
N ALA A 91 8.51 -11.47 -6.46
CA ALA A 91 8.36 -12.72 -7.20
C ALA A 91 9.70 -13.43 -7.46
N LYS A 92 10.77 -12.68 -7.79
CA LYS A 92 12.13 -13.20 -7.99
C LYS A 92 12.57 -14.16 -6.89
N TYR A 93 12.13 -13.92 -5.66
CA TYR A 93 12.55 -14.69 -4.51
C TYR A 93 11.43 -15.41 -3.77
N ALA A 94 10.17 -15.01 -3.98
CA ALA A 94 9.00 -15.69 -3.42
C ALA A 94 8.59 -16.91 -4.23
N ILE A 95 8.86 -16.89 -5.55
CA ILE A 95 8.35 -17.88 -6.49
C ILE A 95 9.52 -18.66 -7.09
N ALA A 96 9.50 -19.98 -6.94
CA ALA A 96 10.57 -20.86 -7.41
C ALA A 96 10.77 -20.74 -8.93
N GLY A 97 12.02 -20.50 -9.35
CA GLY A 97 12.38 -20.41 -10.77
C GLY A 97 11.81 -19.21 -11.53
N TRP A 98 11.24 -18.22 -10.83
CA TRP A 98 10.53 -17.07 -11.42
C TRP A 98 11.29 -16.42 -12.59
N ASN A 99 12.50 -15.92 -12.35
CA ASN A 99 13.28 -15.20 -13.37
C ASN A 99 13.59 -16.07 -14.60
N LYS A 100 13.89 -17.37 -14.40
CA LYS A 100 14.17 -18.29 -15.51
C LYS A 100 12.93 -18.47 -16.40
N ARG A 101 11.74 -18.58 -15.81
CA ARG A 101 10.48 -18.69 -16.55
C ARG A 101 10.14 -17.40 -17.28
N LEU A 102 10.28 -16.24 -16.62
CA LEU A 102 10.02 -14.94 -17.23
C LEU A 102 10.95 -14.67 -18.42
N ILE A 103 12.27 -14.89 -18.27
CA ILE A 103 13.24 -14.71 -19.36
C ILE A 103 12.93 -15.68 -20.52
N LYS A 104 12.63 -16.95 -20.21
CA LYS A 104 12.23 -17.93 -21.23
C LYS A 104 11.00 -17.46 -22.02
N GLN A 105 10.00 -16.91 -21.33
CA GLN A 105 8.79 -16.43 -21.96
C GLN A 105 9.04 -15.15 -22.79
N PHE A 106 9.83 -14.21 -22.27
CA PHE A 106 10.25 -13.02 -23.00
C PHE A 106 10.92 -13.37 -24.34
N GLU A 107 11.89 -14.27 -24.34
CA GLU A 107 12.57 -14.72 -25.57
C GLU A 107 11.63 -15.47 -26.52
N ALA A 108 10.65 -16.22 -25.99
CA ALA A 108 9.63 -16.85 -26.81
C ALA A 108 8.70 -15.82 -27.47
N ALA A 109 8.23 -14.82 -26.73
CA ALA A 109 7.41 -13.73 -27.23
C ALA A 109 8.14 -12.94 -28.33
N LYS A 110 9.43 -12.62 -28.10
CA LYS A 110 10.30 -11.95 -29.08
C LYS A 110 10.43 -12.74 -30.39
N ARG A 111 10.67 -14.05 -30.34
CA ARG A 111 10.72 -14.91 -31.53
C ARG A 111 9.40 -14.98 -32.28
N LYS A 112 8.28 -14.94 -31.57
CA LYS A 112 6.93 -14.89 -32.16
C LYS A 112 6.57 -13.50 -32.72
N GLY A 113 7.42 -12.50 -32.53
CA GLY A 113 7.16 -11.13 -32.93
C GLY A 113 6.08 -10.44 -32.09
N LEU A 114 5.77 -10.97 -30.91
CA LEU A 114 4.85 -10.32 -29.98
C LEU A 114 5.48 -9.02 -29.45
N TRP A 115 4.65 -8.01 -29.16
CA TRP A 115 5.07 -6.72 -28.61
C TRP A 115 6.14 -6.00 -29.46
N LYS A 116 6.24 -6.35 -30.74
CA LYS A 116 7.22 -5.76 -31.65
C LYS A 116 7.02 -4.24 -31.71
N ARG A 117 8.13 -3.49 -31.55
CA ARG A 117 8.14 -2.01 -31.52
C ARG A 117 7.32 -1.40 -30.38
N THR A 118 7.29 -2.03 -29.22
CA THR A 118 6.81 -1.43 -27.97
C THR A 118 7.91 -1.43 -26.91
N TYR A 119 7.73 -0.65 -25.85
CA TYR A 119 8.66 -0.56 -24.73
C TYR A 119 8.81 -1.90 -24.00
N ALA A 120 7.73 -2.70 -23.95
CA ALA A 120 7.72 -4.06 -23.40
C ALA A 120 8.83 -4.95 -23.97
N MET A 121 9.28 -4.75 -25.21
CA MET A 121 10.35 -5.56 -25.82
C MET A 121 11.77 -5.07 -25.58
N SER A 122 11.95 -4.06 -24.74
CA SER A 122 13.28 -3.55 -24.37
C SER A 122 14.01 -4.48 -23.38
N SER A 123 13.29 -5.10 -22.45
CA SER A 123 13.84 -6.10 -21.52
C SER A 123 12.76 -7.01 -20.93
N SER A 124 13.17 -8.14 -20.33
CA SER A 124 12.21 -9.03 -19.65
C SER A 124 11.51 -8.40 -18.44
N ALA A 125 12.11 -7.39 -17.79
CA ALA A 125 11.48 -6.67 -16.68
C ALA A 125 10.42 -5.70 -17.19
N GLU A 126 10.70 -5.04 -18.32
CA GLU A 126 9.78 -4.09 -19.00
C GLU A 126 8.60 -4.84 -19.62
N TYR A 127 8.87 -6.00 -20.23
CA TYR A 127 7.86 -6.94 -20.68
C TYR A 127 6.87 -7.33 -19.58
N PHE A 128 7.38 -7.58 -18.37
CA PHE A 128 6.53 -7.86 -17.22
C PHE A 128 5.75 -6.62 -16.78
N ALA A 129 6.40 -5.47 -16.61
CA ALA A 129 5.77 -4.25 -16.09
C ALA A 129 4.67 -3.70 -17.02
N GLU A 130 4.93 -3.64 -18.33
CA GLU A 130 3.95 -3.27 -19.35
C GLU A 130 2.77 -4.23 -19.39
N GLY A 131 3.05 -5.53 -19.29
CA GLY A 131 2.02 -6.56 -19.18
C GLY A 131 1.16 -6.38 -17.92
N VAL A 132 1.75 -6.00 -16.79
CA VAL A 132 1.02 -5.75 -15.54
C VAL A 132 0.10 -4.55 -15.66
N GLN A 133 0.52 -3.47 -16.31
CA GLN A 133 -0.38 -2.35 -16.60
C GLN A 133 -1.56 -2.80 -17.45
N SER A 134 -1.33 -3.63 -18.46
CA SER A 134 -2.41 -4.17 -19.30
C SER A 134 -3.31 -5.11 -18.50
N TYR A 135 -2.74 -5.97 -17.64
CA TYR A 135 -3.50 -6.86 -16.76
C TYR A 135 -4.45 -6.09 -15.82
N PHE A 136 -4.08 -4.88 -15.43
CA PHE A 136 -4.90 -3.99 -14.60
C PHE A 136 -5.69 -2.94 -15.37
N ASN A 137 -5.69 -2.99 -16.71
CA ASN A 137 -6.40 -2.06 -17.60
C ASN A 137 -5.98 -0.59 -17.47
N VAL A 138 -4.71 -0.35 -17.14
CA VAL A 138 -4.14 1.00 -16.94
C VAL A 138 -3.00 1.32 -17.91
N ASN A 139 -2.82 0.50 -18.95
CA ASN A 139 -1.86 0.78 -20.02
C ASN A 139 -2.51 1.66 -21.11
N THR A 140 -1.71 2.50 -21.75
CA THR A 140 -2.14 3.35 -22.86
C THR A 140 -2.51 2.50 -24.07
N HIS A 141 -3.66 2.80 -24.69
CA HIS A 141 -4.09 2.13 -25.90
C HIS A 141 -3.73 2.93 -27.15
N LEU A 142 -3.06 2.29 -28.10
CA LEU A 142 -2.95 2.74 -29.48
C LEU A 142 -3.33 1.62 -30.45
N ASP A 143 -3.96 1.95 -31.58
CA ASP A 143 -4.28 0.96 -32.63
C ASP A 143 -3.01 0.42 -33.32
N LYS A 144 -1.96 1.24 -33.36
CA LYS A 144 -0.65 0.92 -33.94
C LYS A 144 0.44 1.24 -32.93
N THR A 145 1.55 0.52 -33.03
CA THR A 145 2.71 0.72 -32.17
C THR A 145 3.44 2.02 -32.52
N ASP A 146 3.77 2.85 -31.53
CA ASP A 146 4.53 4.09 -31.71
C ASP A 146 6.02 3.95 -31.31
N GLY A 147 6.44 2.77 -30.85
CA GLY A 147 7.77 2.53 -30.28
C GLY A 147 7.73 2.34 -28.77
N ILE A 148 6.65 2.76 -28.10
CA ILE A 148 6.47 2.67 -26.65
C ILE A 148 5.20 1.86 -26.35
N HIS A 149 4.05 2.29 -26.83
CA HIS A 149 2.75 1.69 -26.58
C HIS A 149 2.24 0.89 -27.78
N GLY A 150 1.10 0.21 -27.60
CA GLY A 150 0.48 -0.61 -28.65
C GLY A 150 -0.96 -1.01 -28.34
N PRO A 151 -1.49 -2.02 -29.06
CA PRO A 151 -2.91 -2.40 -28.94
C PRO A 151 -3.23 -3.17 -27.66
N ILE A 152 -2.23 -3.75 -26.98
CA ILE A 152 -2.41 -4.66 -25.85
C ILE A 152 -2.52 -3.88 -24.54
N SER A 153 -3.61 -3.15 -24.36
CA SER A 153 -3.77 -2.18 -23.27
C SER A 153 -4.64 -2.64 -22.09
N ASN A 154 -5.29 -3.81 -22.21
CA ASN A 154 -6.22 -4.32 -21.22
C ASN A 154 -6.09 -5.83 -21.01
N GLN A 155 -6.71 -6.31 -19.94
CA GLN A 155 -6.57 -7.66 -19.43
C GLN A 155 -7.03 -8.70 -20.44
N LYS A 156 -8.17 -8.46 -21.10
CA LYS A 156 -8.74 -9.36 -22.10
C LYS A 156 -7.81 -9.51 -23.30
N ARG A 157 -7.35 -8.37 -23.85
CA ARG A 157 -6.39 -8.39 -24.97
C ARG A 157 -5.09 -9.06 -24.60
N LEU A 158 -4.57 -8.82 -23.39
CA LEU A 158 -3.37 -9.51 -22.90
C LEU A 158 -3.57 -11.02 -22.84
N GLN A 159 -4.70 -11.48 -22.27
CA GLN A 159 -5.00 -12.91 -22.13
C GLN A 159 -5.12 -13.61 -23.49
N GLU A 160 -5.72 -12.95 -24.49
CA GLU A 160 -5.86 -13.49 -25.84
C GLU A 160 -4.54 -13.44 -26.63
N TYR A 161 -3.77 -12.37 -26.49
CA TYR A 161 -2.56 -12.11 -27.27
C TYR A 161 -1.31 -12.83 -26.73
N ASP A 162 -1.12 -12.83 -25.42
CA ASP A 162 0.04 -13.40 -24.73
C ASP A 162 -0.39 -14.11 -23.43
N PRO A 163 -1.11 -15.25 -23.56
CA PRO A 163 -1.66 -15.99 -22.41
C PRO A 163 -0.58 -16.47 -21.44
N GLU A 164 0.64 -16.72 -21.92
CA GLU A 164 1.76 -17.15 -21.08
C GLU A 164 2.27 -16.02 -20.18
N LEU A 165 2.39 -14.80 -20.71
CA LEU A 165 2.67 -13.63 -19.87
C LEU A 165 1.53 -13.37 -18.89
N TYR A 166 0.28 -13.45 -19.35
CA TYR A 166 -0.90 -13.32 -18.49
C TYR A 166 -0.82 -14.28 -17.30
N ASN A 167 -0.49 -15.55 -17.53
CA ASN A 167 -0.39 -16.58 -16.49
C ASN A 167 0.75 -16.29 -15.50
N LEU A 168 1.91 -15.83 -15.97
CA LEU A 168 3.00 -15.39 -15.09
C LEU A 168 2.53 -14.23 -14.20
N ILE A 169 1.92 -13.19 -14.78
CA ILE A 169 1.39 -12.06 -14.03
C ILE A 169 0.34 -12.50 -13.01
N HIS A 170 -0.54 -13.43 -13.40
CA HIS A 170 -1.58 -13.97 -12.54
C HIS A 170 -1.02 -14.69 -11.30
N GLU A 171 0.15 -15.34 -11.40
CA GLU A 171 0.82 -15.95 -10.24
C GLU A 171 1.29 -14.89 -9.22
N VAL A 172 1.66 -13.70 -9.68
CA VAL A 172 2.06 -12.56 -8.83
C VAL A 172 0.83 -11.84 -8.27
N PHE A 173 -0.23 -11.71 -9.07
CA PHE A 173 -1.48 -11.00 -8.73
C PHE A 173 -2.72 -11.90 -8.85
N PRO A 174 -2.84 -12.95 -8.01
CA PRO A 174 -3.87 -13.98 -8.14
C PRO A 174 -5.29 -13.52 -7.78
N CYS A 175 -5.47 -12.42 -7.08
CA CYS A 175 -6.83 -12.01 -6.69
C CYS A 175 -7.63 -11.41 -7.85
N LYS A 176 -6.96 -11.07 -8.97
CA LYS A 176 -7.57 -10.35 -10.09
C LYS A 176 -8.28 -9.08 -9.60
N ASN A 177 -7.66 -8.37 -8.66
CA ASN A 177 -8.19 -7.09 -8.19
C ASN A 177 -8.30 -6.13 -9.38
N THR A 178 -9.46 -5.52 -9.56
CA THR A 178 -9.63 -4.45 -10.54
C THR A 178 -8.95 -3.20 -10.00
N PHE A 179 -8.11 -2.53 -10.79
CA PHE A 179 -7.57 -1.22 -10.40
C PHE A 179 -8.43 -0.13 -10.99
N LEU A 180 -8.72 0.88 -10.17
CA LEU A 180 -9.42 2.06 -10.63
C LEU A 180 -8.42 2.92 -11.39
N LYS A 181 -8.75 3.24 -12.65
CA LYS A 181 -7.93 4.15 -13.45
C LYS A 181 -8.02 5.54 -12.84
N ARG A 182 -6.88 6.03 -12.34
CA ARG A 182 -6.73 7.29 -11.60
C ARG A 182 -7.48 8.50 -12.17
N CYS A 183 -7.51 8.69 -13.48
CA CYS A 183 -8.16 9.84 -14.12
C CYS A 183 -9.67 9.71 -14.36
N GLU A 184 -10.21 8.51 -14.17
CA GLU A 184 -11.62 8.20 -14.44
C GLU A 184 -12.35 7.77 -13.15
N SER A 185 -11.62 7.76 -12.03
CA SER A 185 -12.08 7.36 -10.72
C SER A 185 -12.66 8.53 -9.96
N THR A 186 -13.71 8.26 -9.19
CA THR A 186 -14.20 9.19 -8.15
C THR A 186 -13.80 8.65 -6.80
N ARG A 187 -13.69 9.54 -5.80
CA ARG A 187 -13.39 9.10 -4.44
C ARG A 187 -14.41 8.09 -3.90
N GLY A 188 -15.67 8.17 -4.34
CA GLY A 188 -16.70 7.18 -4.02
C GLY A 188 -16.35 5.78 -4.54
N LYS A 189 -15.99 5.67 -5.83
CA LYS A 189 -15.59 4.38 -6.43
C LYS A 189 -14.38 3.77 -5.74
N GLU A 190 -13.41 4.60 -5.33
CA GLU A 190 -12.22 4.14 -4.57
C GLU A 190 -12.58 3.56 -3.22
N LEU A 191 -13.49 4.21 -2.49
CA LEU A 191 -13.93 3.76 -1.17
C LEU A 191 -14.81 2.51 -1.24
N GLU A 192 -15.51 2.30 -2.35
CA GLU A 192 -16.35 1.13 -2.60
C GLU A 192 -15.55 -0.09 -3.11
N GLN A 193 -14.28 0.09 -3.46
CA GLN A 193 -13.45 -0.97 -4.01
C GLN A 193 -13.15 -2.05 -2.96
N ASP A 194 -13.67 -3.25 -3.19
CA ASP A 194 -13.33 -4.42 -2.38
C ASP A 194 -12.02 -5.05 -2.86
N ILE A 195 -10.94 -4.81 -2.11
CA ILE A 195 -9.61 -5.33 -2.43
C ILE A 195 -9.43 -6.68 -1.77
N LYS A 196 -9.42 -7.74 -2.59
CA LYS A 196 -9.11 -9.09 -2.15
C LYS A 196 -7.64 -9.21 -1.77
N MET A 197 -7.37 -10.01 -0.74
CA MET A 197 -6.02 -10.18 -0.19
C MET A 197 -5.60 -11.65 -0.13
N ASN A 198 -4.30 -11.89 -0.30
CA ASN A 198 -3.63 -13.18 -0.06
C ASN A 198 -4.25 -14.34 -0.85
N CYS A 199 -4.72 -14.10 -2.07
CA CYS A 199 -5.24 -15.14 -2.93
C CYS A 199 -4.11 -16.09 -3.34
N LYS A 200 -4.48 -17.34 -3.62
CA LYS A 200 -3.58 -18.35 -4.18
C LYS A 200 -3.95 -18.58 -5.63
N ALA A 201 -2.95 -18.74 -6.49
CA ALA A 201 -3.16 -19.02 -7.91
C ALA A 201 -3.71 -20.43 -8.19
N SER A 202 -4.08 -21.23 -7.17
CA SER A 202 -4.47 -22.63 -7.35
C SER A 202 -5.99 -22.83 -7.53
N THR A 203 -6.31 -23.27 -8.74
CA THR A 203 -7.50 -23.97 -9.26
C THR A 203 -8.78 -23.17 -9.48
N ASP A 204 -9.16 -23.08 -10.76
CA ASP A 204 -10.48 -22.76 -11.30
C ASP A 204 -11.58 -23.65 -10.69
N LYS A 205 -11.98 -23.36 -9.46
CA LYS A 205 -13.32 -23.61 -8.96
C LYS A 205 -13.80 -22.36 -8.26
N GLU A 206 -14.78 -21.70 -8.88
CA GLU A 206 -15.63 -20.74 -8.21
C GLU A 206 -16.07 -21.30 -6.85
N ILE A 207 -15.64 -20.66 -5.76
CA ILE A 207 -16.34 -20.80 -4.49
C ILE A 207 -17.44 -19.75 -4.54
N THR A 208 -18.62 -20.23 -4.94
CA THR A 208 -19.88 -19.50 -4.84
C THR A 208 -20.11 -19.05 -3.40
N LYS A 209 -20.79 -17.91 -3.27
CA LYS A 209 -21.19 -17.27 -2.01
C LYS A 209 -21.81 -18.27 -1.02
N ASN A 210 -21.61 -17.94 0.26
CA ASN A 210 -22.29 -18.43 1.48
C ASN A 210 -21.66 -19.63 2.17
N SER A 211 -20.67 -19.37 3.01
CA SER A 211 -20.79 -19.51 4.48
C SER A 211 -19.44 -19.14 5.09
N LEU A 212 -19.39 -18.07 5.87
CA LEU A 212 -18.25 -17.76 6.73
C LEU A 212 -18.16 -18.87 7.79
N PRO A 213 -17.08 -19.66 7.86
CA PRO A 213 -16.80 -20.40 9.07
C PRO A 213 -16.16 -19.42 10.07
N ASP A 214 -16.74 -19.37 11.25
CA ASP A 214 -16.18 -18.74 12.45
C ASP A 214 -14.77 -19.32 12.73
N VAL A 215 -13.73 -18.60 12.32
CA VAL A 215 -12.33 -18.92 12.67
C VAL A 215 -11.86 -17.95 13.74
N ASN A 216 -11.99 -18.42 14.98
CA ASN A 216 -11.31 -17.91 16.16
C ASN A 216 -9.78 -17.99 15.96
N PHE A 217 -9.18 -16.94 15.40
CA PHE A 217 -7.73 -16.79 15.24
C PHE A 217 -7.08 -16.59 16.61
N LYS A 218 -6.55 -17.67 17.17
CA LYS A 218 -5.68 -17.61 18.36
C LYS A 218 -4.35 -16.96 17.95
N TYR A 219 -4.25 -15.64 18.13
CA TYR A 219 -3.03 -14.87 17.92
C TYR A 219 -1.99 -15.29 18.97
N ASP A 220 -0.83 -15.80 18.53
CA ASP A 220 0.27 -16.19 19.42
C ASP A 220 0.99 -14.92 19.90
N CYS A 221 0.47 -14.32 20.97
CA CYS A 221 1.10 -13.21 21.67
C CYS A 221 2.43 -13.67 22.28
N LYS A 222 3.54 -13.01 21.92
CA LYS A 222 4.87 -13.26 22.49
C LYS A 222 5.80 -12.06 22.35
N ASP A 223 6.89 -12.10 23.10
CA ASP A 223 8.04 -11.24 22.86
C ASP A 223 8.99 -11.98 21.90
N ASP A 224 9.31 -11.33 20.79
CA ASP A 224 10.21 -11.83 19.76
C ASP A 224 11.69 -11.49 20.06
N ASN A 225 11.95 -10.73 21.13
CA ASN A 225 13.30 -10.38 21.56
C ASN A 225 13.51 -10.60 23.07
N LYS A 226 14.61 -11.25 23.44
CA LYS A 226 14.99 -11.50 24.85
C LYS A 226 15.16 -10.23 25.68
N MET A 227 15.43 -9.09 25.03
CA MET A 227 15.61 -7.79 25.66
C MET A 227 14.30 -7.02 25.89
N CYS A 228 13.17 -7.53 25.42
CA CYS A 228 11.87 -6.85 25.49
C CYS A 228 11.48 -6.42 26.90
N MET A 229 11.72 -7.28 27.89
CA MET A 229 11.42 -6.96 29.30
C MET A 229 12.27 -5.78 29.80
N ILE A 230 13.55 -5.76 29.44
CA ILE A 230 14.50 -4.71 29.83
C ILE A 230 14.11 -3.40 29.15
N TRP A 231 13.82 -3.41 27.86
CA TRP A 231 13.40 -2.22 27.13
C TRP A 231 12.05 -1.67 27.62
N ALA A 232 11.09 -2.53 27.90
CA ALA A 232 9.82 -2.13 28.49
C ALA A 232 10.02 -1.45 29.85
N SER A 233 10.89 -2.00 30.71
CA SER A 233 11.24 -1.40 32.00
C SER A 233 11.92 -0.03 31.88
N LYS A 234 12.62 0.24 30.76
CA LYS A 234 13.25 1.53 30.45
C LYS A 234 12.29 2.54 29.80
N GLY A 235 11.02 2.17 29.66
CA GLY A 235 9.96 3.00 29.09
C GLY A 235 9.93 3.00 27.56
N GLU A 236 10.60 2.06 26.90
CA GLU A 236 10.63 1.98 25.44
C GLU A 236 9.24 1.71 24.84
N CYS A 237 8.31 1.12 25.59
CA CYS A 237 6.91 0.99 25.13
C CYS A 237 6.27 2.36 24.81
N ALA A 238 6.73 3.44 25.46
CA ALA A 238 6.28 4.81 25.21
C ALA A 238 7.24 5.58 24.30
N LYS A 239 8.55 5.36 24.41
CA LYS A 239 9.57 6.07 23.62
C LYS A 239 9.75 5.51 22.21
N ASN A 240 9.60 4.20 22.06
CA ASN A 240 9.73 3.46 20.79
C ASN A 240 8.56 2.47 20.61
N PRO A 241 7.31 2.98 20.55
CA PRO A 241 6.11 2.14 20.53
C PRO A 241 6.04 1.25 19.29
N PHE A 242 6.61 1.67 18.14
CA PHE A 242 6.59 0.90 16.91
C PHE A 242 7.32 -0.43 17.03
N TYR A 243 8.56 -0.41 17.50
CA TYR A 243 9.36 -1.61 17.68
C TYR A 243 8.81 -2.46 18.83
N MET A 244 8.44 -1.80 19.92
CA MET A 244 8.06 -2.46 21.17
C MET A 244 6.67 -3.10 21.12
N VAL A 245 5.68 -2.49 20.46
CA VAL A 245 4.35 -3.10 20.32
C VAL A 245 4.39 -4.31 19.39
N TYR A 246 5.26 -4.32 18.37
CA TYR A 246 5.34 -5.41 17.41
C TYR A 246 6.21 -6.57 17.91
N ASN A 247 7.39 -6.27 18.47
CA ASN A 247 8.36 -7.30 18.86
C ASN A 247 8.32 -7.62 20.36
N CYS A 248 7.67 -6.80 21.18
CA CYS A 248 7.68 -6.90 22.65
C CYS A 248 6.25 -6.86 23.21
N GLN A 249 5.35 -7.62 22.58
CA GLN A 249 3.90 -7.59 22.82
C GLN A 249 3.53 -7.94 24.26
N LYS A 250 4.19 -8.92 24.89
CA LYS A 250 3.96 -9.27 26.30
C LYS A 250 4.55 -8.22 27.21
N SER A 251 5.81 -7.86 26.97
CA SER A 251 6.52 -6.89 27.81
C SER A 251 5.86 -5.50 27.83
N CYS A 252 5.19 -5.12 26.74
CA CYS A 252 4.40 -3.88 26.66
C CYS A 252 2.90 -4.05 26.91
N ARG A 253 2.47 -5.22 27.39
CA ARG A 253 1.07 -5.54 27.74
C ARG A 253 0.07 -5.31 26.61
N VAL A 254 0.55 -5.41 25.37
CA VAL A 254 -0.27 -5.31 24.15
C VAL A 254 -1.30 -6.43 24.12
N CYS A 255 -0.89 -7.61 24.59
CA CYS A 255 -1.70 -8.82 24.58
C CYS A 255 -2.93 -8.75 25.50
N ASP A 256 -2.84 -7.94 26.56
CA ASP A 256 -3.92 -7.71 27.51
C ASP A 256 -4.81 -6.52 27.09
N GLY A 257 -4.61 -6.01 25.87
CA GLY A 257 -5.34 -4.86 25.33
C GLY A 257 -5.06 -3.53 26.03
N SER A 258 -4.09 -3.48 26.93
CA SER A 258 -3.79 -2.34 27.79
C SER A 258 -2.36 -1.85 27.52
N ILE A 259 -2.21 -0.93 26.56
CA ILE A 259 -0.94 -0.22 26.37
C ILE A 259 -0.72 0.70 27.56
N THR A 260 0.13 0.31 28.50
CA THR A 260 0.53 1.15 29.64
C THR A 260 1.29 2.38 29.14
N GLY A 261 0.73 3.58 29.35
CA GLY A 261 1.42 4.87 29.15
C GLY A 261 0.74 5.90 28.25
N TYR A 262 -0.43 5.62 27.65
CA TYR A 262 -1.18 6.62 26.89
C TYR A 262 -2.14 7.41 27.80
N ARG A 263 -1.95 8.72 27.96
CA ARG A 263 -2.86 9.59 28.73
C ARG A 263 -3.62 10.52 27.79
N CYS A 264 -4.96 10.50 27.85
CA CYS A 264 -5.85 11.45 27.17
C CYS A 264 -5.84 12.77 27.95
N LEU A 265 -5.08 13.76 27.46
CA LEU A 265 -4.85 15.03 28.14
C LEU A 265 -4.82 16.17 27.11
N ASP A 266 -5.10 17.39 27.59
CA ASP A 266 -4.74 18.58 26.84
C ASP A 266 -3.23 18.79 26.96
N LYS A 267 -2.57 18.87 25.81
CA LYS A 267 -1.15 19.13 25.66
C LYS A 267 -0.83 20.62 25.59
N ASN A 268 -1.85 21.48 25.55
CA ASN A 268 -1.69 22.94 25.53
C ASN A 268 -2.64 23.60 26.55
N LYS A 269 -2.10 24.56 27.32
CA LYS A 269 -2.85 25.32 28.33
C LYS A 269 -4.01 26.14 27.77
N ASN A 270 -3.97 26.49 26.49
CA ASN A 270 -5.01 27.28 25.81
C ASN A 270 -6.16 26.44 25.25
N CYS A 271 -6.08 25.11 25.34
CA CYS A 271 -7.10 24.20 24.83
C CYS A 271 -8.54 24.52 25.30
N PRO A 272 -8.79 24.91 26.56
CA PRO A 272 -10.13 25.28 27.00
C PRO A 272 -10.68 26.50 26.24
N ASN A 273 -9.85 27.52 26.03
CA ASN A 273 -10.25 28.75 25.33
C ASN A 273 -10.49 28.49 23.84
N TRP A 274 -9.61 27.73 23.19
CA TRP A 274 -9.79 27.37 21.78
C TRP A 274 -11.03 26.50 21.57
N SER A 275 -11.28 25.56 22.47
CA SER A 275 -12.51 24.78 22.44
C SER A 275 -13.75 25.67 22.61
N ALA A 276 -13.71 26.64 23.53
CA ALA A 276 -14.82 27.58 23.73
C ALA A 276 -15.09 28.46 22.50
N ASN A 277 -14.05 28.78 21.72
CA ASN A 277 -14.17 29.55 20.47
C ASN A 277 -14.57 28.69 19.24
N GLY A 278 -14.87 27.40 19.46
CA GLY A 278 -15.34 26.47 18.44
C GLY A 278 -14.22 25.84 17.59
N GLU A 279 -12.96 25.95 18.03
CA GLU A 279 -11.82 25.40 17.27
C GLU A 279 -11.87 23.88 17.12
N CYS A 280 -12.59 23.17 17.99
CA CYS A 280 -12.79 21.73 17.83
C CYS A 280 -13.53 21.36 16.52
N HIS A 281 -14.29 22.31 15.94
CA HIS A 281 -14.98 22.15 14.66
C HIS A 281 -14.29 22.91 13.52
N LYS A 282 -13.71 24.09 13.80
CA LYS A 282 -13.00 24.90 12.80
C LYS A 282 -11.60 24.37 12.49
N ASN A 283 -10.92 23.79 13.50
CA ASN A 283 -9.58 23.23 13.41
C ASN A 283 -9.48 21.86 14.11
N PRO A 284 -10.28 20.87 13.69
CA PRO A 284 -10.40 19.57 14.36
C PRO A 284 -9.06 18.83 14.37
N LYS A 285 -8.23 18.96 13.33
CA LYS A 285 -6.94 18.27 13.24
C LYS A 285 -5.97 18.66 14.36
N TYR A 286 -5.85 19.95 14.64
CA TYR A 286 -4.99 20.43 15.71
C TYR A 286 -5.61 20.16 17.08
N MET A 287 -6.90 20.46 17.21
CA MET A 287 -7.60 20.40 18.47
C MET A 287 -7.81 18.98 18.98
N LEU A 288 -8.05 18.00 18.11
CA LEU A 288 -8.14 16.59 18.51
C LEU A 288 -6.79 15.96 18.84
N TYR A 289 -5.67 16.55 18.41
CA TYR A 289 -4.34 16.04 18.76
C TYR A 289 -3.80 16.68 20.04
N TYR A 290 -3.94 18.00 20.19
CA TYR A 290 -3.38 18.77 21.31
C TYR A 290 -4.41 19.08 22.41
N CYS A 291 -5.70 19.02 22.13
CA CYS A 291 -6.78 19.50 23.01
C CYS A 291 -7.88 18.44 23.21
N GLN A 292 -7.46 17.19 23.37
CA GLN A 292 -8.32 15.99 23.46
C GLN A 292 -9.36 16.08 24.59
N LYS A 293 -8.97 16.63 25.75
CA LYS A 293 -9.87 16.77 26.89
C LYS A 293 -10.82 17.94 26.68
N SER A 294 -10.30 19.09 26.24
CA SER A 294 -11.10 20.29 25.99
C SER A 294 -12.14 20.08 24.88
N CYS A 295 -11.81 19.35 23.82
CA CYS A 295 -12.76 18.97 22.77
C CYS A 295 -13.71 17.83 23.15
N LYS A 296 -13.71 17.41 24.42
CA LYS A 296 -14.63 16.38 24.96
C LYS A 296 -14.58 15.07 24.19
N VAL A 297 -13.43 14.72 23.62
CA VAL A 297 -13.24 13.43 22.96
C VAL A 297 -12.68 12.37 23.90
N CYS A 298 -12.18 12.77 25.08
CA CYS A 298 -11.91 11.85 26.17
C CYS A 298 -13.23 11.45 26.85
N GLY A 299 -13.62 10.17 26.79
CA GLY A 299 -14.70 9.60 27.61
C GLY A 299 -16.13 10.06 27.25
N ARG A 300 -16.50 9.94 25.97
CA ARG A 300 -17.84 10.24 25.45
C ARG A 300 -18.89 9.21 25.93
N LYS A 301 -19.76 9.61 26.87
CA LYS A 301 -20.83 8.79 27.46
C LYS A 301 -21.92 8.35 26.47
N ASP A 302 -22.06 9.03 25.34
CA ASP A 302 -22.97 8.70 24.24
C ASP A 302 -22.60 7.40 23.49
N LEU A 303 -21.52 6.72 23.89
CA LEU A 303 -21.01 5.52 23.24
C LEU A 303 -20.81 4.32 24.21
N GLU A 304 -21.33 4.41 25.44
CA GLU A 304 -21.20 3.36 26.49
C GLU A 304 -21.89 2.03 26.10
N ASP A 305 -22.97 2.06 25.32
CA ASP A 305 -23.73 0.85 24.94
C ASP A 305 -23.19 0.08 23.73
N LYS A 306 -22.09 0.54 23.11
CA LYS A 306 -21.50 -0.12 21.93
C LYS A 306 -20.18 -0.84 22.29
N PRO A 307 -19.92 -2.06 21.77
CA PRO A 307 -18.68 -2.79 22.03
C PRO A 307 -17.43 -1.97 21.73
N CYS A 308 -16.44 -2.00 22.63
CA CYS A 308 -15.14 -1.37 22.46
C CYS A 308 -14.22 -2.25 21.59
N LEU A 309 -14.54 -2.30 20.29
CA LEU A 309 -13.86 -3.16 19.33
C LEU A 309 -13.47 -2.35 18.10
N ASP A 310 -12.49 -2.87 17.39
CA ASP A 310 -12.20 -2.47 16.03
C ASP A 310 -13.00 -3.37 15.09
N GLU A 311 -13.86 -2.76 14.28
CA GLU A 311 -14.66 -3.48 13.28
C GLU A 311 -13.83 -3.82 12.03
N ASN A 312 -12.60 -3.28 11.94
CA ASN A 312 -11.68 -3.54 10.84
C ASN A 312 -10.27 -3.86 11.35
N THR A 313 -9.63 -4.87 10.78
CA THR A 313 -8.25 -5.28 11.12
C THR A 313 -7.22 -4.19 10.85
N SER A 314 -7.53 -3.25 9.96
CA SER A 314 -6.70 -2.09 9.61
C SER A 314 -6.88 -0.92 10.56
N CYS A 315 -7.83 -0.96 11.50
CA CYS A 315 -8.07 0.12 12.45
C CYS A 315 -6.80 0.53 13.20
N HIS A 316 -5.94 -0.43 13.56
CA HIS A 316 -4.67 -0.15 14.23
C HIS A 316 -3.70 0.62 13.32
N TYR A 317 -3.64 0.25 12.04
CA TYR A 317 -2.82 0.91 11.04
C TYR A 317 -3.36 2.31 10.67
N TRP A 318 -4.67 2.46 10.53
CA TRP A 318 -5.32 3.75 10.27
C TRP A 318 -5.14 4.70 11.46
N ALA A 319 -5.31 4.21 12.68
CA ALA A 319 -4.98 4.97 13.87
C ALA A 319 -3.50 5.42 13.86
N PHE A 320 -2.59 4.53 13.45
CA PHE A 320 -1.16 4.81 13.32
C PHE A 320 -0.82 5.90 12.29
N ILE A 321 -1.48 5.94 11.12
CA ILE A 321 -1.24 7.01 10.11
C ILE A 321 -2.03 8.30 10.39
N GLY A 322 -2.66 8.39 11.57
CA GLY A 322 -3.35 9.58 12.06
C GLY A 322 -4.79 9.69 11.61
N GLU A 323 -5.43 8.61 11.15
CA GLU A 323 -6.83 8.62 10.72
C GLU A 323 -7.78 8.95 11.87
N CYS A 324 -7.43 8.67 13.12
CA CYS A 324 -8.22 9.12 14.27
C CYS A 324 -8.38 10.64 14.33
N VAL A 325 -7.44 11.38 13.72
CA VAL A 325 -7.43 12.84 13.65
C VAL A 325 -7.89 13.33 12.27
N LYS A 326 -7.53 12.62 11.20
CA LYS A 326 -7.88 12.99 9.81
C LYS A 326 -9.34 12.62 9.45
N ASN A 327 -9.84 11.49 9.98
CA ASN A 327 -11.14 10.90 9.70
C ASN A 327 -11.88 10.45 10.98
N PRO A 328 -12.08 11.34 11.96
CA PRO A 328 -12.61 10.99 13.28
C PRO A 328 -14.03 10.39 13.21
N ASN A 329 -14.86 10.77 12.23
CA ASN A 329 -16.22 10.24 12.11
C ASN A 329 -16.25 8.74 11.81
N TYR A 330 -15.38 8.26 10.92
CA TYR A 330 -15.29 6.83 10.63
C TYR A 330 -14.57 6.10 11.78
N MET A 331 -13.42 6.67 12.16
CA MET A 331 -12.52 6.03 13.09
C MET A 331 -13.09 5.94 14.51
N PHE A 332 -13.89 6.91 14.95
CA PHE A 332 -14.50 6.89 16.27
C PHE A 332 -15.78 6.06 16.37
N TYR A 333 -16.32 5.62 15.23
CA TYR A 333 -17.46 4.72 15.21
C TYR A 333 -17.06 3.26 14.94
N ARG A 334 -16.06 3.03 14.07
CA ARG A 334 -15.69 1.68 13.61
C ARG A 334 -14.31 1.20 14.05
N CYS A 335 -13.44 2.10 14.53
CA CYS A 335 -12.08 1.81 14.96
C CYS A 335 -11.83 2.29 16.39
N ARG A 336 -12.81 2.04 17.25
CA ARG A 336 -12.95 2.68 18.56
C ARG A 336 -11.79 2.34 19.49
N ARG A 337 -11.38 1.08 19.46
CA ARG A 337 -10.28 0.54 20.27
C ARG A 337 -8.94 1.08 19.76
N SER A 338 -8.72 1.07 18.45
CA SER A 338 -7.49 1.61 17.84
C SER A 338 -7.35 3.13 18.01
N CYS A 339 -8.47 3.86 17.99
CA CYS A 339 -8.49 5.31 18.23
C CYS A 339 -8.66 5.73 19.67
N LYS A 340 -8.77 4.76 20.59
CA LYS A 340 -8.82 5.01 22.04
C LYS A 340 -9.95 5.98 22.42
N VAL A 341 -11.08 5.85 21.73
CA VAL A 341 -12.32 6.59 22.02
C VAL A 341 -13.35 5.73 22.76
N CYS A 342 -12.93 4.51 23.07
CA CYS A 342 -13.25 3.74 24.24
C CYS A 342 -11.89 3.29 24.83
#